data_AF-A0A8J4DZ03-F1
#
_entry.id   AF-A0A8J4DZ03-F1
#
_cell.length_a   1.000
_cell.length_b   1.000
_cell.length_c   1.000
_cell.angle_alpha   90.00
_cell.angle_beta   90.00
_cell.angle_gamma   90.00
#
_symmetry.space_group_name_H-M   'P 1'
#
loop_
_entity.id
_entity.type
_entity.pdbx_description
1 polymer ?
#
loop_
_entity_poly.entity_id
_entity_poly.type
_entity_poly.pdbx_seq_one_letter_code
_entity_poly.pdbx_strand_id
1 'polypeptide(L)'
;MPFRDIPVGPSRHLVRFVETDGALWALKELPQRIAEKEYAVLRDLEARSLPAVRPAGLVVQPDEGNAILVTRYLERSWQYRRLLMRIPPEQRAHRDRLLDAMASLLVDLHRNGVFWGDCSLANTLFSRDGQVLQAWLVDAETSEIHPQLSSGQRQHDVDILVENVAAGLYDLALRLDQSEEMFDALVEEAASVATRYEALWDVLHAEPVISYDERFQIEGQIRKIHELGFAVDEVNLQFTGDGTQTLQLKLVVAARRFHATQLQNITGLDVGEGQAKILLADLRAYQGKLQRETSAFISEQIAARRWTDEVLNPGMDRAHKAVGGVGEPIQAYCDLLEVRWLLSERAGEDVGDTVALDALSKSSVPPDSAAKMLVAEASTGQMRALSPGVLAELDPDVD
;
A
#
# COMPACT_ATOMS: atom_id res chain seq x y z
N MET A 1 -13.63 -18.77 22.81
CA MET A 1 -13.26 -17.79 21.77
C MET A 1 -14.17 -18.01 20.58
N PRO A 2 -14.93 -17.01 20.11
CA PRO A 2 -15.76 -17.18 18.92
C PRO A 2 -14.87 -17.21 17.67
N PHE A 3 -14.98 -18.27 16.87
CA PHE A 3 -14.44 -18.27 15.52
C PHE A 3 -15.26 -17.34 14.64
N ARG A 4 -14.59 -16.61 13.75
CA ARG A 4 -15.19 -15.74 12.74
C ARG A 4 -15.08 -16.42 11.38
N ASP A 5 -16.20 -16.56 10.68
CA ASP A 5 -16.19 -16.93 9.27
C ASP A 5 -15.83 -15.72 8.43
N ILE A 6 -14.57 -15.66 8.00
CA ILE A 6 -14.07 -14.65 7.08
C ILE A 6 -13.84 -15.33 5.75
N PRO A 7 -14.44 -14.84 4.66
CA PRO A 7 -14.21 -15.46 3.37
C PRO A 7 -12.73 -15.26 3.01
N VAL A 8 -12.05 -16.37 2.70
CA VAL A 8 -10.62 -16.41 2.37
C VAL A 8 -10.41 -16.77 0.91
N GLY A 9 -9.28 -16.34 0.36
CA GLY A 9 -8.78 -16.87 -0.90
C GLY A 9 -8.43 -18.36 -0.79
N PRO A 10 -8.15 -19.03 -1.93
CA PRO A 10 -7.67 -20.41 -1.90
C PRO A 10 -6.38 -20.48 -1.07
N SER A 11 -6.36 -21.34 -0.06
CA SER A 11 -5.17 -21.64 0.74
C SER A 11 -4.89 -23.13 0.67
N ARG A 12 -3.60 -23.49 0.64
CA ARG A 12 -3.15 -24.89 0.71
C ARG A 12 -3.34 -25.48 2.11
N HIS A 13 -3.48 -24.61 3.10
CA HIS A 13 -3.50 -24.95 4.51
C HIS A 13 -4.79 -24.47 5.17
N LEU A 14 -5.12 -25.06 6.32
CA LEU A 14 -6.31 -24.66 7.06
C LEU A 14 -6.09 -23.29 7.69
N VAL A 15 -6.93 -22.32 7.32
CA VAL A 15 -6.95 -21.00 7.95
C VAL A 15 -8.27 -20.79 8.70
N ARG A 16 -8.16 -20.31 9.94
CA ARG A 16 -9.28 -19.94 10.81
C ARG A 16 -9.04 -18.56 11.40
N PHE A 17 -10.11 -17.85 11.73
CA PHE A 17 -10.01 -16.53 12.34
C PHE A 17 -10.66 -16.51 13.71
N VAL A 18 -10.00 -15.85 14.65
CA VAL A 18 -10.47 -15.71 16.02
C VAL A 18 -10.41 -14.24 16.41
N GLU A 19 -11.47 -13.75 17.04
CA GLU A 19 -11.50 -12.43 17.65
C GLU A 19 -11.32 -12.54 19.16
N THR A 20 -10.32 -11.83 19.69
CA THR A 20 -10.07 -11.72 21.14
C THR A 20 -9.47 -10.36 21.44
N ASP A 21 -9.84 -9.79 22.59
CA ASP A 21 -9.34 -8.50 23.07
C ASP A 21 -9.50 -7.34 22.08
N GLY A 22 -10.59 -7.37 21.29
CA GLY A 22 -10.89 -6.38 20.27
C GLY A 22 -9.98 -6.45 19.03
N ALA A 23 -9.17 -7.50 18.90
CA ALA A 23 -8.32 -7.75 17.75
C ALA A 23 -8.70 -9.06 17.04
N LEU A 24 -8.50 -9.07 15.73
CA LEU A 24 -8.73 -10.24 14.89
C LEU A 24 -7.39 -10.92 14.56
N TRP A 25 -7.39 -12.24 14.63
CA TRP A 25 -6.20 -13.07 14.45
C TRP A 25 -6.46 -14.13 13.39
N ALA A 26 -5.45 -14.43 12.57
CA ALA A 26 -5.46 -15.54 11.64
C ALA A 26 -4.61 -16.69 12.20
N LEU A 27 -5.17 -17.89 12.15
CA LEU A 27 -4.58 -19.13 12.62
C LEU A 27 -4.37 -20.03 11.42
N LYS A 28 -3.11 -20.30 11.05
CA LYS A 28 -2.71 -21.14 9.92
C LYS A 28 -2.12 -22.44 10.49
N GLU A 29 -2.79 -23.57 10.25
CA GLU A 29 -2.30 -24.89 10.66
C GLU A 29 -1.38 -25.47 9.58
N LEU A 30 -0.18 -25.88 9.99
CA LEU A 30 0.92 -26.28 9.10
C LEU A 30 1.71 -27.44 9.71
N PRO A 31 2.43 -28.24 8.90
CA PRO A 31 3.47 -29.13 9.43
C PRO A 31 4.51 -28.35 10.24
N GLN A 32 4.91 -28.87 11.41
CA GLN A 32 5.73 -28.12 12.39
C GLN A 32 6.96 -27.45 11.77
N ARG A 33 7.74 -28.19 10.97
CA ARG A 33 8.97 -27.67 10.34
C ARG A 33 8.70 -26.46 9.43
N ILE A 34 7.57 -26.46 8.73
CA ILE A 34 7.18 -25.37 7.82
C ILE A 34 6.75 -24.16 8.64
N ALA A 35 5.92 -24.38 9.67
CA ALA A 35 5.44 -23.34 10.55
C ALA A 35 6.58 -22.61 11.29
N GLU A 36 7.58 -23.35 11.77
CA GLU A 36 8.78 -22.80 12.41
C GLU A 36 9.59 -21.91 11.43
N LYS A 37 9.77 -22.37 10.18
CA LYS A 37 10.45 -21.59 9.14
C LYS A 37 9.68 -20.31 8.82
N GLU A 38 8.38 -20.41 8.53
CA GLU A 38 7.54 -19.27 8.17
C GLU A 38 7.47 -18.25 9.31
N TYR A 39 7.30 -18.71 10.56
CA TYR A 39 7.33 -17.84 11.74
C TYR A 39 8.65 -17.08 11.86
N ALA A 40 9.79 -17.76 11.70
CA ALA A 40 11.10 -17.12 11.77
C ALA A 40 11.30 -16.07 10.67
N VAL A 41 10.87 -16.35 9.44
CA VAL A 41 10.92 -15.37 8.34
C VAL A 41 10.04 -14.17 8.66
N LEU A 42 8.78 -14.36 9.03
CA LEU A 42 7.85 -13.27 9.35
C LEU A 42 8.36 -12.40 10.51
N ARG A 43 9.03 -12.98 11.51
CA ARG A 43 9.66 -12.23 12.61
C ARG A 43 10.80 -11.34 12.14
N ASP A 44 11.63 -11.83 11.20
CA ASP A 44 12.71 -11.03 10.62
C ASP A 44 12.16 -9.92 9.71
N LEU A 45 11.13 -10.21 8.90
CA LEU A 45 10.41 -9.19 8.11
C LEU A 45 9.83 -8.09 9.02
N GLU A 46 9.19 -8.46 10.13
CA GLU A 46 8.68 -7.51 11.12
C GLU A 46 9.81 -6.65 11.72
N ALA A 47 10.93 -7.26 12.11
CA ALA A 47 12.08 -6.56 12.66
C ALA A 47 12.69 -5.54 11.67
N ARG A 48 12.63 -5.83 10.38
CA ARG A 48 13.05 -4.94 9.28
C ARG A 48 11.97 -3.96 8.83
N SER A 49 10.79 -3.97 9.46
CA SER A 49 9.62 -3.16 9.06
C SER A 49 9.20 -3.36 7.60
N LEU A 50 9.32 -4.60 7.11
CA LEU A 50 8.90 -4.98 5.76
C LEU A 50 7.39 -5.22 5.67
N PRO A 51 6.78 -5.04 4.48
CA PRO A 51 5.36 -5.29 4.21
C PRO A 51 4.97 -6.76 4.32
N ALA A 52 4.83 -7.27 5.53
CA ALA A 52 4.30 -8.61 5.75
C ALA A 52 3.27 -8.61 6.89
N VAL A 53 2.43 -9.64 6.91
CA VAL A 53 1.57 -9.92 8.06
C VAL A 53 2.42 -10.14 9.31
N ARG A 54 1.97 -9.57 10.43
CA ARG A 54 2.75 -9.59 11.67
C ARG A 54 2.50 -10.89 12.45
N PRO A 55 3.54 -11.68 12.75
CA PRO A 55 3.37 -12.90 13.52
C PRO A 55 3.19 -12.58 15.00
N ALA A 56 2.20 -13.21 15.62
CA ALA A 56 1.87 -13.08 17.04
C ALA A 56 2.46 -14.23 17.87
N GLY A 57 2.55 -15.42 17.29
CA GLY A 57 3.09 -16.58 17.98
C GLY A 57 3.03 -17.85 17.13
N LEU A 58 3.66 -18.89 17.65
CA LEU A 58 3.68 -20.23 17.07
C LEU A 58 3.35 -21.24 18.17
N VAL A 59 2.34 -22.07 17.94
CA VAL A 59 1.91 -23.12 18.88
C VAL A 59 2.25 -24.47 18.27
N VAL A 60 3.22 -25.18 18.84
CA VAL A 60 3.59 -26.53 18.39
C VAL A 60 2.66 -27.56 19.03
N GLN A 61 2.19 -28.52 18.24
CA GLN A 61 1.37 -29.65 18.69
C GLN A 61 2.16 -30.96 18.45
N PRO A 62 3.06 -31.36 19.38
CA PRO A 62 4.01 -32.45 19.16
C PRO A 62 3.34 -33.78 18.86
N ASP A 63 2.19 -34.05 19.48
CA ASP A 63 1.44 -35.29 19.32
C ASP A 63 0.75 -35.40 17.95
N GLU A 64 0.54 -34.28 17.27
CA GLU A 64 -0.14 -34.19 15.96
C GLU A 64 0.84 -33.98 14.80
N GLY A 65 2.09 -33.62 15.09
CA GLY A 65 3.12 -33.31 14.06
C GLY A 65 2.92 -31.97 13.35
N ASN A 66 1.93 -31.19 13.78
CA ASN A 66 1.57 -29.88 13.23
C ASN A 66 1.89 -28.75 14.22
N ALA A 67 1.80 -27.53 13.72
CA ALA A 67 1.85 -26.32 14.50
C ALA A 67 0.88 -25.28 13.95
N ILE A 68 0.42 -24.38 14.81
CA ILE A 68 -0.46 -23.28 14.46
C ILE A 68 0.36 -21.99 14.48
N LEU A 69 0.55 -21.41 13.31
CA LEU A 69 1.08 -20.06 13.15
C LEU A 69 -0.05 -19.06 13.39
N VAL A 70 0.16 -18.15 14.34
CA VAL A 70 -0.79 -17.08 14.66
C VAL A 70 -0.24 -15.78 14.12
N THR A 71 -1.00 -15.11 13.24
CA THR A 71 -0.68 -13.78 12.73
C THR A 71 -1.78 -12.78 13.08
N ARG A 72 -1.41 -11.51 13.23
CA ARG A 72 -2.39 -10.43 13.34
C ARG A 72 -3.09 -10.30 11.99
N TYR A 73 -4.41 -10.29 12.01
CA TYR A 73 -5.19 -10.03 10.81
C TYR A 73 -4.89 -8.60 10.33
N LEU A 74 -4.58 -8.46 9.04
CA LEU A 74 -4.40 -7.15 8.43
C LEU A 74 -5.78 -6.54 8.19
N GLU A 75 -6.25 -5.76 9.16
CA GLU A 75 -7.52 -5.05 9.08
C GLU A 75 -7.55 -4.13 7.86
N ARG A 76 -8.74 -3.95 7.26
CA ARG A 76 -8.96 -2.99 6.16
C ARG A 76 -8.06 -3.25 4.94
N SER A 77 -7.68 -4.52 4.78
CA SER A 77 -7.05 -5.03 3.58
C SER A 77 -8.02 -5.80 2.69
N TRP A 78 -7.66 -5.87 1.41
CA TRP A 78 -8.39 -6.53 0.36
C TRP A 78 -7.56 -7.63 -0.27
N GLN A 79 -8.22 -8.75 -0.54
CA GLN A 79 -7.69 -9.76 -1.47
C GLN A 79 -7.87 -9.26 -2.90
N TYR A 80 -6.85 -9.50 -3.73
CA TYR A 80 -6.80 -9.01 -5.13
C TYR A 80 -8.12 -9.26 -5.88
N ARG A 81 -8.68 -10.47 -5.74
CA ARG A 81 -9.84 -10.95 -6.49
C ARG A 81 -11.07 -10.09 -6.23
N ARG A 82 -11.26 -9.66 -4.98
CA ARG A 82 -12.42 -8.85 -4.61
C ARG A 82 -12.26 -7.41 -5.03
N LEU A 83 -11.03 -6.93 -4.99
CA LEU A 83 -10.72 -5.57 -5.39
C LEU A 83 -10.88 -5.42 -6.90
N LEU A 84 -10.39 -6.37 -7.70
CA LEU A 84 -10.58 -6.35 -9.16
C LEU A 84 -12.04 -6.58 -9.59
N MET A 85 -12.82 -7.40 -8.88
CA MET A 85 -14.27 -7.54 -9.16
C MET A 85 -15.06 -6.23 -9.00
N ARG A 86 -14.52 -5.25 -8.29
CA ARG A 86 -15.14 -3.94 -8.08
C ARG A 86 -14.51 -2.83 -8.90
N ILE A 87 -13.39 -3.10 -9.58
CA ILE A 87 -12.78 -2.17 -10.52
C ILE A 87 -13.40 -2.47 -11.89
N PRO A 88 -14.19 -1.54 -12.45
CA PRO A 88 -14.74 -1.75 -13.78
C PRO A 88 -13.63 -2.01 -14.82
N PRO A 89 -13.87 -2.88 -15.82
CA PRO A 89 -12.86 -3.23 -16.84
C PRO A 89 -12.24 -2.01 -17.55
N GLU A 90 -13.00 -0.93 -17.71
CA GLU A 90 -12.59 0.32 -18.33
C GLU A 90 -11.65 1.18 -17.45
N GLN A 91 -11.53 0.88 -16.15
CA GLN A 91 -10.70 1.65 -15.21
C GLN A 91 -9.27 1.11 -15.08
N ARG A 92 -8.54 1.13 -16.21
CA ARG A 92 -7.16 0.65 -16.30
C ARG A 92 -6.20 1.24 -15.25
N ALA A 93 -6.34 2.54 -14.97
CA ALA A 93 -5.52 3.24 -13.99
C ALA A 93 -5.56 2.63 -12.58
N HIS A 94 -6.68 2.01 -12.18
CA HIS A 94 -6.79 1.35 -10.87
C HIS A 94 -6.09 0.00 -10.84
N ARG A 95 -6.08 -0.72 -11.97
CA ARG A 95 -5.30 -1.96 -12.10
C ARG A 95 -3.81 -1.68 -12.14
N ASP A 96 -3.40 -0.62 -12.83
CA ASP A 96 -2.01 -0.17 -12.85
C ASP A 96 -1.49 0.08 -11.43
N ARG A 97 -2.26 0.75 -10.57
CA ARG A 97 -1.91 0.97 -9.15
C ARG A 97 -1.72 -0.32 -8.35
N LEU A 98 -2.43 -1.42 -8.69
CA LEU A 98 -2.23 -2.72 -8.06
C LEU A 98 -0.92 -3.36 -8.51
N LEU A 99 -0.63 -3.30 -9.80
CA LEU A 99 0.61 -3.81 -10.35
C LEU A 99 1.82 -3.03 -9.83
N ASP A 100 1.68 -1.71 -9.66
CA ASP A 100 2.69 -0.86 -9.01
C ASP A 100 2.91 -1.26 -7.55
N ALA A 101 1.84 -1.53 -6.80
CA ALA A 101 1.95 -2.01 -5.43
C ALA A 101 2.64 -3.38 -5.34
N MET A 102 2.36 -4.30 -6.29
CA MET A 102 3.04 -5.60 -6.39
C MET A 102 4.53 -5.45 -6.71
N ALA A 103 4.87 -4.64 -7.71
CA ALA A 103 6.26 -4.36 -8.07
C ALA A 103 7.00 -3.70 -6.89
N SER A 104 6.35 -2.76 -6.19
CA SER A 104 6.90 -2.11 -4.98
C SER A 104 7.24 -3.13 -3.90
N LEU A 105 6.29 -4.03 -3.59
CA LEU A 105 6.48 -5.09 -2.60
C LEU A 105 7.68 -5.96 -2.97
N LEU A 106 7.76 -6.40 -4.22
CA LEU A 106 8.85 -7.28 -4.65
C LEU A 106 10.22 -6.57 -4.59
N VAL A 107 10.30 -5.31 -5.02
CA VAL A 107 11.53 -4.51 -4.90
C VAL A 107 11.93 -4.32 -3.43
N ASP A 108 10.98 -4.05 -2.53
CA ASP A 108 11.25 -3.90 -1.09
C ASP A 108 11.84 -5.17 -0.48
N LEU A 109 11.26 -6.33 -0.80
CA LEU A 109 11.75 -7.63 -0.36
C LEU A 109 13.17 -7.87 -0.88
N HIS A 110 13.38 -7.70 -2.19
CA HIS A 110 14.66 -7.98 -2.84
C HIS A 110 15.79 -7.07 -2.36
N ARG A 111 15.52 -5.77 -2.14
CA ARG A 111 16.49 -4.81 -1.58
C ARG A 111 16.93 -5.17 -0.17
N ASN A 112 16.10 -5.91 0.56
CA ASN A 112 16.37 -6.37 1.92
C ASN A 112 16.85 -7.84 1.97
N GLY A 113 17.22 -8.42 0.82
CA GLY A 113 17.78 -9.77 0.75
C GLY A 113 16.74 -10.89 0.87
N VAL A 114 15.45 -10.59 0.70
CA VAL A 114 14.36 -11.55 0.85
C VAL A 114 13.95 -12.10 -0.51
N PHE A 115 14.21 -13.37 -0.75
CA PHE A 115 13.64 -14.13 -1.87
C PHE A 115 12.25 -14.62 -1.45
N TRP A 116 11.22 -14.39 -2.25
CA TRP A 116 9.84 -14.71 -1.92
C TRP A 116 9.50 -16.15 -2.30
N GLY A 117 9.76 -16.58 -3.53
CA GLY A 117 9.57 -17.95 -4.01
C GLY A 117 8.13 -18.39 -4.30
N ASP A 118 7.12 -17.58 -3.97
CA ASP A 118 5.72 -17.78 -4.40
C ASP A 118 4.99 -16.43 -4.58
N CYS A 119 5.61 -15.55 -5.38
CA CYS A 119 5.09 -14.23 -5.72
C CYS A 119 3.73 -14.35 -6.41
N SER A 120 2.63 -14.05 -5.73
CA SER A 120 1.31 -14.18 -6.32
C SER A 120 0.30 -13.20 -5.74
N LEU A 121 -0.72 -12.89 -6.53
CA LEU A 121 -1.85 -12.08 -6.08
C LEU A 121 -2.65 -12.76 -4.95
N ALA A 122 -2.63 -14.10 -4.88
CA ALA A 122 -3.30 -14.87 -3.85
C ALA A 122 -2.59 -14.77 -2.49
N ASN A 123 -1.27 -14.64 -2.49
CA ASN A 123 -0.43 -14.48 -1.30
C ASN A 123 -0.19 -13.02 -0.93
N THR A 124 -0.98 -12.10 -1.52
CA THR A 124 -0.87 -10.65 -1.31
C THR A 124 -2.18 -10.06 -0.81
N LEU A 125 -2.07 -9.20 0.21
CA LEU A 125 -3.16 -8.31 0.61
C LEU A 125 -2.83 -6.87 0.23
N PHE A 126 -3.86 -6.09 -0.11
CA PHE A 126 -3.72 -4.69 -0.47
C PHE A 126 -4.42 -3.82 0.56
N SER A 127 -3.86 -2.67 0.92
CA SER A 127 -4.51 -1.64 1.74
C SER A 127 -4.31 -0.27 1.11
N ARG A 128 -5.17 0.69 1.46
CA ARG A 128 -4.93 2.10 1.13
C ARG A 128 -3.85 2.64 2.06
N ASP A 129 -2.94 3.42 1.51
CA ASP A 129 -1.97 4.20 2.29
C ASP A 129 -1.87 5.60 1.68
N GLY A 130 -2.78 6.48 2.09
CA GLY A 130 -2.87 7.83 1.55
C GLY A 130 -3.37 7.77 0.11
N GLN A 131 -2.59 8.26 -0.85
CA GLN A 131 -2.98 8.29 -2.26
C GLN A 131 -2.63 7.00 -3.02
N VAL A 132 -1.84 6.09 -2.42
CA VAL A 132 -1.37 4.88 -3.10
C VAL A 132 -2.02 3.61 -2.55
N LEU A 133 -1.79 2.49 -3.23
CA LEU A 133 -2.06 1.16 -2.72
C LEU A 133 -0.78 0.54 -2.17
N GLN A 134 -0.92 -0.11 -1.02
CA GLN A 134 0.15 -0.84 -0.38
C GLN A 134 -0.12 -2.34 -0.44
N ALA A 135 0.77 -3.10 -1.07
CA ALA A 135 0.77 -4.56 -1.05
C ALA A 135 1.52 -5.10 0.18
N TRP A 136 1.07 -6.25 0.68
CA TRP A 136 1.58 -6.94 1.86
C TRP A 136 1.73 -8.44 1.60
N LEU A 137 2.90 -8.99 1.92
CA LEU A 137 3.18 -10.42 1.89
C LEU A 137 2.42 -11.12 3.02
N VAL A 138 1.64 -12.14 2.66
CA VAL A 138 0.84 -12.92 3.62
C VAL A 138 1.44 -14.29 3.89
N ASP A 139 2.01 -14.90 2.85
CA ASP A 139 2.57 -16.23 2.92
C ASP A 139 4.09 -16.17 2.67
N ALA A 140 4.85 -16.52 3.71
CA ALA A 140 6.31 -16.55 3.70
C ALA A 140 6.86 -17.99 3.71
N GLU A 141 6.02 -19.00 3.47
CA GLU A 141 6.40 -20.43 3.52
C GLU A 141 7.62 -20.75 2.64
N THR A 142 7.60 -20.25 1.40
CA THR A 142 8.65 -20.45 0.39
C THR A 142 9.80 -19.46 0.50
N SER A 143 9.65 -18.42 1.33
CA SER A 143 10.61 -17.33 1.38
C SER A 143 11.93 -17.72 2.05
N GLU A 144 12.98 -17.01 1.65
CA GLU A 144 14.35 -17.19 2.17
C GLU A 144 15.00 -15.82 2.38
N ILE A 145 15.77 -15.70 3.46
CA ILE A 145 16.49 -14.47 3.78
C ILE A 145 17.97 -14.70 3.53
N HIS A 146 18.55 -13.80 2.74
CA HIS A 146 19.96 -13.77 2.36
C HIS A 146 20.57 -12.43 2.75
N PRO A 147 21.91 -12.32 2.89
CA PRO A 147 22.56 -11.02 3.07
C PRO A 147 22.31 -10.08 1.88
N GLN A 148 22.28 -10.63 0.67
CA GLN A 148 21.93 -9.94 -0.56
C GLN A 148 21.47 -10.98 -1.58
N LEU A 149 20.44 -10.65 -2.38
CA LEU A 149 20.03 -11.52 -3.49
C LEU A 149 20.93 -11.36 -4.70
N SER A 150 21.26 -12.49 -5.33
CA SER A 150 21.85 -12.53 -6.66
C SER A 150 20.87 -12.05 -7.74
N SER A 151 21.38 -11.62 -8.90
CA SER A 151 20.51 -11.25 -10.03
C SER A 151 19.65 -12.41 -10.52
N GLY A 152 20.16 -13.65 -10.46
CA GLY A 152 19.39 -14.85 -10.82
C GLY A 152 18.23 -15.12 -9.88
N GLN A 153 18.42 -14.96 -8.56
CA GLN A 153 17.33 -15.09 -7.58
C GLN A 153 16.23 -14.05 -7.82
N ARG A 154 16.62 -12.79 -8.05
CA ARG A 154 15.65 -11.71 -8.33
C ARG A 154 14.87 -11.98 -9.62
N GLN A 155 15.57 -12.37 -10.69
CA GLN A 155 14.90 -12.70 -11.96
C GLN A 155 13.91 -13.84 -11.78
N HIS A 156 14.30 -14.88 -11.03
CA HIS A 156 13.43 -16.02 -10.79
C HIS A 156 12.12 -15.62 -10.08
N ASP A 157 12.19 -14.76 -9.07
CA ASP A 157 11.00 -14.24 -8.39
C ASP A 157 10.13 -13.35 -9.31
N VAL A 158 10.74 -12.60 -10.22
CA VAL A 158 10.03 -11.79 -11.23
C VAL A 158 9.31 -12.70 -12.23
N ASP A 159 9.96 -13.76 -12.71
CA ASP A 159 9.35 -14.72 -13.64
C ASP A 159 8.14 -15.41 -12.98
N ILE A 160 8.29 -15.87 -11.73
CA ILE A 160 7.19 -16.43 -10.93
C ILE A 160 6.05 -15.42 -10.77
N LEU A 161 6.37 -14.16 -10.47
CA LEU A 161 5.38 -13.10 -10.31
C LEU A 161 4.55 -12.92 -11.59
N VAL A 162 5.20 -12.83 -12.76
CA VAL A 162 4.52 -12.65 -14.04
C VAL A 162 3.57 -13.82 -14.32
N GLU A 163 4.06 -15.06 -14.19
CA GLU A 163 3.26 -16.26 -14.43
C GLU A 163 2.03 -16.32 -13.50
N ASN A 164 2.23 -16.08 -12.21
CA ASN A 164 1.16 -16.15 -11.22
C ASN A 164 0.15 -15.00 -11.33
N VAL A 165 0.60 -13.78 -11.65
CA VAL A 165 -0.29 -12.63 -11.90
C VAL A 165 -1.13 -12.90 -13.15
N ALA A 166 -0.51 -13.36 -14.24
CA ALA A 166 -1.22 -13.69 -15.47
C ALA A 166 -2.28 -14.78 -15.22
N ALA A 167 -1.92 -15.86 -14.53
CA ALA A 167 -2.87 -16.92 -14.16
C ALA A 167 -4.01 -16.39 -13.28
N GLY A 168 -3.70 -15.51 -12.31
CA GLY A 168 -4.69 -14.92 -11.41
C GLY A 168 -5.66 -13.96 -12.09
N LEU A 169 -5.22 -13.21 -13.11
CA LEU A 169 -6.07 -12.34 -13.93
C LEU A 169 -6.90 -13.16 -14.93
N TYR A 170 -6.31 -14.19 -15.53
CA TYR A 170 -7.03 -15.10 -16.44
C TYR A 170 -8.19 -15.81 -15.73
N ASP A 171 -7.94 -16.37 -14.55
CA ASP A 171 -8.97 -17.00 -13.71
C ASP A 171 -10.09 -16.01 -13.32
N LEU A 172 -9.76 -14.74 -13.12
CA LEU A 172 -10.76 -13.71 -12.86
C LEU A 172 -11.62 -13.43 -14.09
N ALA A 173 -10.99 -13.21 -15.25
CA ALA A 173 -11.69 -12.90 -16.50
C ALA A 173 -12.65 -14.02 -16.93
N LEU A 174 -12.26 -15.28 -16.76
CA LEU A 174 -13.14 -16.43 -17.01
C LEU A 174 -14.41 -16.40 -16.15
N ARG A 175 -14.31 -15.96 -14.90
CA ARG A 175 -15.48 -15.91 -14.00
C ARG A 175 -16.39 -14.71 -14.23
N LEU A 176 -15.83 -13.63 -14.77
CA LEU A 176 -16.55 -12.42 -15.14
C LEU A 176 -17.08 -12.48 -16.59
N ASP A 177 -17.02 -13.66 -17.23
CA ASP A 177 -17.47 -13.92 -18.60
C ASP A 177 -16.98 -12.88 -19.62
N GLN A 178 -15.70 -12.48 -19.46
CA GLN A 178 -15.08 -11.45 -20.30
C GLN A 178 -14.76 -11.98 -21.70
N SER A 179 -14.60 -11.06 -22.68
CA SER A 179 -14.26 -11.42 -24.06
C SER A 179 -12.82 -11.89 -24.23
N GLU A 180 -12.52 -12.69 -25.28
CA GLU A 180 -11.16 -13.10 -25.68
C GLU A 180 -10.17 -11.93 -25.75
N GLU A 181 -10.60 -10.79 -26.29
CA GLU A 181 -9.81 -9.55 -26.39
C GLU A 181 -9.39 -8.99 -25.01
N MET A 182 -10.24 -9.15 -24.00
CA MET A 182 -9.92 -8.74 -22.62
C MET A 182 -8.88 -9.66 -21.99
N PHE A 183 -8.85 -10.95 -22.34
CA PHE A 183 -7.82 -11.86 -21.83
C PHE A 183 -6.43 -11.48 -22.32
N ASP A 184 -6.28 -11.18 -23.62
CA ASP A 184 -4.99 -10.76 -24.18
C ASP A 184 -4.51 -9.46 -23.51
N ALA A 185 -5.40 -8.49 -23.33
CA ALA A 185 -5.09 -7.25 -22.62
C ALA A 185 -4.63 -7.49 -21.17
N LEU A 186 -5.27 -8.41 -20.45
CA LEU A 186 -4.90 -8.75 -19.06
C LEU A 186 -3.56 -9.48 -18.97
N VAL A 187 -3.22 -10.31 -19.95
CA VAL A 187 -1.90 -10.97 -20.03
C VAL A 187 -0.80 -9.95 -20.29
N GLU A 188 -1.01 -9.02 -21.22
CA GLU A 188 -0.09 -7.90 -21.45
C GLU A 188 0.07 -7.02 -20.20
N GLU A 189 -1.04 -6.72 -19.50
CA GLU A 189 -1.00 -6.00 -18.24
C GLU A 189 -0.22 -6.78 -17.16
N ALA A 190 -0.40 -8.10 -17.05
CA ALA A 190 0.40 -8.93 -16.14
C ALA A 190 1.89 -8.87 -16.45
N ALA A 191 2.27 -8.98 -17.73
CA ALA A 191 3.67 -8.88 -18.15
C ALA A 191 4.29 -7.52 -17.81
N SER A 192 3.49 -6.44 -17.77
CA SER A 192 3.97 -5.10 -17.40
C SER A 192 4.51 -5.02 -15.98
N VAL A 193 4.16 -5.95 -15.08
CA VAL A 193 4.68 -5.95 -13.69
C VAL A 193 6.19 -6.14 -13.65
N ALA A 194 6.76 -6.94 -14.57
CA ALA A 194 8.21 -7.12 -14.68
C ALA A 194 8.88 -5.81 -15.11
N THR A 195 8.34 -5.14 -16.13
CA THR A 195 8.84 -3.83 -16.59
C THR A 195 8.78 -2.78 -15.47
N ARG A 196 7.71 -2.75 -14.68
CA ARG A 196 7.56 -1.84 -13.53
C ARG A 196 8.58 -2.15 -12.43
N TYR A 197 8.78 -3.44 -12.13
CA TYR A 197 9.80 -3.90 -11.18
C TYR A 197 11.21 -3.49 -11.64
N GLU A 198 11.58 -3.77 -12.89
CA GLU A 198 12.90 -3.44 -13.45
C GLU A 198 13.13 -1.93 -13.46
N ALA A 199 12.15 -1.15 -13.93
CA ALA A 199 12.24 0.29 -13.96
C ALA A 199 12.44 0.88 -12.56
N LEU A 200 11.71 0.38 -11.55
CA LEU A 200 11.91 0.80 -10.17
C LEU A 200 13.29 0.37 -9.66
N TRP A 201 13.66 -0.91 -9.85
CA TRP A 201 14.93 -1.45 -9.39
C TRP A 201 16.11 -0.63 -9.94
N ASP A 202 16.10 -0.35 -11.23
CA ASP A 202 17.15 0.41 -11.91
C ASP A 202 17.24 1.84 -11.36
N VAL A 203 16.11 2.51 -11.18
CA VAL A 203 16.12 3.88 -10.64
C VAL A 203 16.62 3.91 -9.20
N LEU A 204 16.23 2.94 -8.37
CA LEU A 204 16.66 2.89 -6.97
C LEU A 204 18.13 2.50 -6.77
N HIS A 205 18.72 1.79 -7.73
CA HIS A 205 20.12 1.37 -7.69
C HIS A 205 21.02 2.21 -8.61
N ALA A 206 20.46 3.20 -9.31
CA ALA A 206 21.24 4.16 -10.07
C ALA A 206 22.02 5.07 -9.10
N GLU A 207 23.32 5.22 -9.36
CA GLU A 207 24.18 6.20 -8.69
C GLU A 207 24.70 7.24 -9.71
N PRO A 208 23.83 8.09 -10.28
CA PRO A 208 24.26 9.06 -11.28
C PRO A 208 25.14 10.15 -10.64
N VAL A 209 26.20 10.52 -11.35
CA VAL A 209 27.02 11.71 -11.03
C VAL A 209 26.43 12.89 -11.79
N ILE A 210 25.98 13.91 -11.06
CA ILE A 210 25.29 15.08 -11.58
C ILE A 210 26.14 16.33 -11.28
N SER A 211 26.26 17.23 -12.24
CA SER A 211 26.96 18.51 -12.02
C SER A 211 26.07 19.49 -11.24
N TYR A 212 26.65 20.46 -10.53
CA TYR A 212 25.86 21.40 -9.70
C TYR A 212 24.82 22.22 -10.49
N ASP A 213 25.07 22.49 -11.76
CA ASP A 213 24.19 23.17 -12.71
C ASP A 213 23.07 22.28 -13.26
N GLU A 214 23.14 20.96 -13.03
CA GLU A 214 22.20 19.96 -13.52
C GLU A 214 21.17 19.54 -12.47
N ARG A 215 20.86 20.39 -11.48
CA ARG A 215 19.85 20.11 -10.43
C ARG A 215 18.49 19.68 -10.99
N PHE A 216 18.12 20.14 -12.19
CA PHE A 216 16.90 19.71 -12.88
C PHE A 216 16.85 18.19 -13.15
N GLN A 217 18.00 17.51 -13.25
CA GLN A 217 18.06 16.07 -13.41
C GLN A 217 17.60 15.32 -12.16
N ILE A 218 17.80 15.89 -10.97
CA ILE A 218 17.30 15.33 -9.70
C ILE A 218 15.77 15.35 -9.69
N GLU A 219 15.17 16.49 -10.04
CA GLU A 219 13.72 16.62 -10.19
C GLU A 219 13.18 15.69 -11.29
N GLY A 220 13.93 15.49 -12.37
CA GLY A 220 13.61 14.53 -13.43
C GLY A 220 13.58 13.08 -12.93
N GLN A 221 14.55 12.68 -12.10
CA GLN A 221 14.58 11.33 -11.51
C GLN A 221 13.42 11.13 -10.52
N ILE A 222 13.16 12.10 -9.64
CA ILE A 222 12.00 12.03 -8.73
C ILE A 222 10.70 11.92 -9.53
N ARG A 223 10.57 12.71 -10.60
CA ARG A 223 9.41 12.66 -11.49
C ARG A 223 9.27 11.32 -12.17
N LYS A 224 10.37 10.72 -12.65
CA LYS A 224 10.35 9.37 -13.24
C LYS A 224 9.85 8.32 -12.24
N ILE A 225 10.24 8.42 -10.97
CA ILE A 225 9.75 7.53 -9.90
C ILE A 225 8.25 7.74 -9.67
N HIS A 226 7.80 9.00 -9.63
CA HIS A 226 6.38 9.33 -9.54
C HIS A 226 5.57 8.89 -10.78
N GLU A 227 6.11 9.02 -11.99
CA GLU A 227 5.50 8.55 -13.26
C GLU A 227 5.37 7.03 -13.28
N LEU A 228 6.30 6.32 -12.65
CA LEU A 228 6.22 4.89 -12.43
C LEU A 228 5.27 4.50 -11.28
N GLY A 229 4.60 5.46 -10.64
CA GLY A 229 3.62 5.22 -9.58
C GLY A 229 4.21 5.10 -8.18
N PHE A 230 5.52 5.32 -8.02
CA PHE A 230 6.24 5.14 -6.76
C PHE A 230 6.50 6.47 -6.07
N ALA A 231 6.58 6.47 -4.74
CA ALA A 231 6.93 7.65 -3.95
C ALA A 231 8.42 7.63 -3.58
N VAL A 232 9.13 8.74 -3.81
CA VAL A 232 10.50 8.92 -3.30
C VAL A 232 10.44 9.37 -1.84
N ASP A 233 11.22 8.68 -1.00
CA ASP A 233 11.35 8.91 0.44
C ASP A 233 12.41 9.98 0.75
N GLU A 234 13.66 9.80 0.29
CA GLU A 234 14.74 10.78 0.46
C GLU A 234 15.70 10.82 -0.73
N VAL A 235 16.25 12.01 -1.01
CA VAL A 235 17.27 12.24 -2.04
C VAL A 235 18.56 12.62 -1.33
N ASN A 236 19.53 11.71 -1.27
CA ASN A 236 20.81 11.97 -0.62
C ASN A 236 21.83 12.45 -1.67
N LEU A 237 22.39 13.64 -1.45
CA LEU A 237 23.40 14.23 -2.33
C LEU A 237 24.75 14.18 -1.64
N GLN A 238 25.67 13.38 -2.19
CA GLN A 238 27.04 13.31 -1.71
C GLN A 238 27.96 14.09 -2.65
N PHE A 239 28.82 14.95 -2.12
CA PHE A 239 29.83 15.62 -2.94
C PHE A 239 30.94 14.63 -3.30
N THR A 240 31.28 14.55 -4.58
CA THR A 240 32.39 13.73 -5.06
C THR A 240 33.65 14.56 -5.26
N GLY A 241 34.67 14.34 -4.42
CA GLY A 241 36.01 14.94 -4.53
C GLY A 241 36.22 16.27 -3.80
N ASP A 242 37.47 16.74 -3.79
CA ASP A 242 37.93 17.99 -3.12
C ASP A 242 37.47 19.29 -3.84
N GLY A 243 36.67 19.18 -4.89
CA GLY A 243 36.18 20.29 -5.70
C GLY A 243 34.65 20.30 -5.79
N THR A 244 34.04 21.39 -5.33
CA THR A 244 32.61 21.57 -5.03
C THR A 244 31.63 21.57 -6.24
N GLN A 245 31.97 20.94 -7.37
CA GLN A 245 31.20 21.08 -8.63
C GLN A 245 30.42 19.84 -9.06
N THR A 246 30.71 18.67 -8.50
CA THR A 246 30.01 17.42 -8.82
C THR A 246 29.34 16.81 -7.59
N LEU A 247 28.09 16.38 -7.77
CA LEU A 247 27.27 15.72 -6.77
C LEU A 247 26.98 14.30 -7.26
N GLN A 248 27.37 13.29 -6.49
CA GLN A 248 26.83 11.95 -6.66
C GLN A 248 25.46 11.92 -6.00
N LEU A 249 24.43 11.72 -6.83
CA LEU A 249 23.09 11.50 -6.34
C LEU A 249 22.97 10.04 -5.94
N LYS A 250 22.69 9.82 -4.66
CA LYS A 250 22.27 8.52 -4.15
C LYS A 250 20.83 8.65 -3.70
N LEU A 251 19.93 8.02 -4.45
CA LEU A 251 18.55 7.87 -4.01
C LEU A 251 18.55 6.87 -2.85
N VAL A 252 18.46 7.39 -1.63
CA VAL A 252 18.24 6.57 -0.45
C VAL A 252 16.74 6.46 -0.32
N VAL A 253 16.18 5.33 -0.76
CA VAL A 253 14.86 4.97 -0.25
C VAL A 253 15.05 4.75 1.23
N ALA A 254 14.43 5.58 2.06
CA ALA A 254 14.56 5.47 3.49
C ALA A 254 13.83 4.20 3.97
N ALA A 255 13.98 3.93 5.27
CA ALA A 255 13.19 2.89 5.89
C ALA A 255 11.72 3.23 5.67
N ARG A 256 10.94 2.24 5.25
CA ARG A 256 9.51 2.30 4.86
C ARG A 256 8.54 2.95 5.86
N ARG A 257 9.02 3.38 7.02
CA ARG A 257 8.26 4.03 8.08
C ARG A 257 8.92 5.34 8.52
N PHE A 258 9.69 6.03 7.66
CA PHE A 258 10.41 7.24 8.06
C PHE A 258 9.44 8.37 8.45
N HIS A 259 8.53 8.76 7.56
CA HIS A 259 7.51 9.77 7.86
C HIS A 259 6.53 9.26 8.91
N ALA A 260 6.15 7.99 8.88
CA ALA A 260 5.30 7.39 9.90
C ALA A 260 5.94 7.51 11.29
N THR A 261 7.23 7.22 11.42
CA THR A 261 7.98 7.34 12.69
C THR A 261 8.12 8.80 13.11
N GLN A 262 8.41 9.71 12.16
CA GLN A 262 8.47 11.14 12.44
C GLN A 262 7.13 11.66 12.97
N LEU A 263 6.04 11.38 12.27
CA LEU A 263 4.69 11.79 12.66
C LEU A 263 4.30 11.18 14.01
N GLN A 264 4.60 9.90 14.23
CA GLN A 264 4.35 9.22 15.49
C GLN A 264 5.11 9.86 16.65
N ASN A 265 6.37 10.23 16.48
CA ASN A 265 7.15 10.90 17.52
C ASN A 265 6.60 12.27 17.89
N ILE A 266 5.97 12.97 16.94
CA ILE A 266 5.45 14.33 17.15
C ILE A 266 4.00 14.33 17.66
N THR A 267 3.17 13.40 17.16
CA THR A 267 1.70 13.39 17.35
C THR A 267 1.19 12.17 18.11
N GLY A 268 1.97 11.08 18.17
CA GLY A 268 1.54 9.78 18.69
C GLY A 268 0.75 8.92 17.71
N LEU A 269 0.47 9.40 16.49
CA LEU A 269 -0.31 8.66 15.49
C LEU A 269 0.51 7.51 14.88
N ASP A 270 -0.06 6.29 14.87
CA ASP A 270 0.49 5.13 14.17
C ASP A 270 -0.28 4.91 12.86
N VAL A 271 0.34 5.28 11.75
CA VAL A 271 -0.30 5.38 10.42
C VAL A 271 0.62 4.82 9.34
N GLY A 272 0.09 4.64 8.13
CA GLY A 272 0.90 4.28 6.96
C GLY A 272 1.84 5.40 6.53
N GLU A 273 2.84 5.06 5.71
CA GLU A 273 3.88 6.00 5.28
C GLU A 273 3.32 7.07 4.33
N GLY A 274 2.47 6.65 3.39
CA GLY A 274 1.77 7.55 2.47
C GLY A 274 0.83 8.50 3.20
N GLN A 275 0.07 8.00 4.18
CA GLN A 275 -0.75 8.81 5.07
C GLN A 275 0.12 9.81 5.84
N ALA A 276 1.23 9.36 6.44
CA ALA A 276 2.11 10.21 7.23
C ALA A 276 2.69 11.37 6.41
N LYS A 277 3.07 11.12 5.16
CA LYS A 277 3.58 12.15 4.25
C LYS A 277 2.54 13.26 4.00
N ILE A 278 1.30 12.89 3.74
CA ILE A 278 0.18 13.83 3.54
C ILE A 278 -0.07 14.64 4.83
N LEU A 279 -0.13 13.96 5.97
CA LEU A 279 -0.42 14.57 7.27
C LEU A 279 0.69 15.51 7.74
N LEU A 280 1.96 15.15 7.54
CA LEU A 280 3.10 16.03 7.84
C LEU A 280 3.09 17.28 6.96
N ALA A 281 2.68 17.16 5.69
CA ALA A 281 2.54 18.30 4.80
C ALA A 281 1.43 19.26 5.28
N ASP A 282 0.27 18.73 5.68
CA ASP A 282 -0.83 19.53 6.21
C ASP A 282 -0.47 20.20 7.55
N LEU A 283 0.21 19.47 8.44
CA LEU A 283 0.76 20.02 9.69
C LEU A 283 1.72 21.20 9.43
N ARG A 284 2.65 21.05 8.49
CA ARG A 284 3.61 22.12 8.13
C ARG A 284 2.89 23.33 7.54
N ALA A 285 1.87 23.13 6.72
CA ALA A 285 1.04 24.21 6.18
C ALA A 285 0.32 24.97 7.31
N TYR A 286 -0.28 24.24 8.26
CA TYR A 286 -0.90 24.83 9.44
C TYR A 286 0.09 25.60 10.31
N GLN A 287 1.27 25.04 10.60
CA GLN A 287 2.33 25.73 11.35
C GLN A 287 2.74 27.03 10.65
N GLY A 288 2.90 27.02 9.32
CA GLY A 288 3.20 28.20 8.54
C GLY A 288 2.12 29.28 8.64
N LYS A 289 0.84 28.89 8.60
CA LYS A 289 -0.30 29.80 8.81
C LYS A 289 -0.27 30.43 10.21
N LEU A 290 -0.14 29.61 11.24
CA LEU A 290 -0.15 30.06 12.64
C LEU A 290 1.01 31.02 12.94
N GLN A 291 2.21 30.77 12.39
CA GLN A 291 3.35 31.68 12.52
C GLN A 291 3.11 33.04 11.86
N ARG A 292 2.44 33.07 10.69
CA ARG A 292 2.07 34.34 10.03
C ARG A 292 1.04 35.14 10.84
N GLU A 293 0.04 34.47 11.40
CA GLU A 293 -1.02 35.12 12.17
C GLU A 293 -0.51 35.65 13.52
N THR A 294 0.37 34.91 14.19
CA THR A 294 0.90 35.29 15.51
C THR A 294 2.15 36.16 15.43
N SER A 295 2.79 36.26 14.26
CA SER A 295 4.11 36.90 14.08
C SER A 295 5.18 36.37 15.04
N ALA A 296 5.06 35.10 15.46
CA ALA A 296 5.94 34.45 16.41
C ALA A 296 6.40 33.08 15.88
N PHE A 297 7.58 32.64 16.29
CA PHE A 297 8.04 31.27 16.04
C PHE A 297 7.18 30.29 16.84
N ILE A 298 6.68 29.25 16.17
CA ILE A 298 5.91 28.18 16.79
C ILE A 298 6.71 26.89 16.66
N SER A 299 7.02 26.25 17.79
CA SER A 299 7.70 24.95 17.76
C SER A 299 6.82 23.87 17.14
N GLU A 300 7.45 22.86 16.55
CA GLU A 300 6.76 21.74 15.90
C GLU A 300 5.80 21.01 16.85
N GLN A 301 6.17 20.83 18.12
CA GLN A 301 5.30 20.17 19.11
C GLN A 301 4.04 20.99 19.43
N ILE A 302 4.15 22.31 19.51
CA ILE A 302 2.99 23.19 19.77
C ILE A 302 2.07 23.19 18.54
N ALA A 303 2.66 23.30 17.34
CA ALA A 303 1.90 23.26 16.10
C ALA A 303 1.18 21.92 15.95
N ALA A 304 1.86 20.81 16.21
CA ALA A 304 1.30 19.46 16.13
C ALA A 304 0.10 19.28 17.03
N ARG A 305 0.21 19.63 18.31
CA ARG A 305 -0.90 19.50 19.26
C ARG A 305 -2.13 20.32 18.82
N ARG A 306 -1.93 21.59 18.44
CA ARG A 306 -3.03 22.44 18.01
C ARG A 306 -3.64 21.98 16.69
N TRP A 307 -2.80 21.60 15.73
CA TRP A 307 -3.25 21.03 14.46
C TRP A 307 -4.08 19.76 14.67
N THR A 308 -3.64 18.86 15.55
CA THR A 308 -4.39 17.64 15.87
C THR A 308 -5.79 17.95 16.38
N ASP A 309 -5.90 18.89 17.33
CA ASP A 309 -7.17 19.24 17.97
C ASP A 309 -8.08 20.12 17.09
N GLU A 310 -7.51 21.08 16.36
CA GLU A 310 -8.26 22.12 15.63
C GLU A 310 -8.54 21.73 14.17
N VAL A 311 -7.70 20.87 13.57
CA VAL A 311 -7.75 20.55 12.14
C VAL A 311 -7.93 19.06 11.88
N LEU A 312 -7.02 18.21 12.37
CA LEU A 312 -7.02 16.78 12.06
C LEU A 312 -8.27 16.08 12.60
N ASN A 313 -8.52 16.14 13.91
CA ASN A 313 -9.65 15.43 14.53
C ASN A 313 -11.01 15.88 13.96
N PRO A 314 -11.30 17.20 13.83
CA PRO A 314 -12.54 17.66 13.18
C PRO A 314 -12.58 17.35 11.68
N GLY A 315 -11.44 17.34 11.00
CA GLY A 315 -11.31 16.98 9.59
C GLY A 315 -11.66 15.51 9.34
N MET A 316 -11.07 14.60 10.13
CA MET A 316 -11.36 13.17 10.10
C MET A 316 -12.84 12.88 10.35
N ASP A 317 -13.45 13.48 11.37
CA ASP A 317 -14.87 13.27 11.66
C ASP A 317 -15.77 13.72 10.50
N ARG A 318 -15.52 14.91 9.93
CA ARG A 318 -16.29 15.42 8.78
C ARG A 318 -16.10 14.56 7.53
N ALA A 319 -14.86 14.19 7.22
CA ALA A 319 -14.54 13.39 6.05
C ALA A 319 -15.13 11.98 6.17
N HIS A 320 -15.01 11.34 7.33
CA HIS A 320 -15.57 10.00 7.58
C HIS A 320 -17.10 10.00 7.46
N LYS A 321 -17.75 11.05 7.97
CA LYS A 321 -19.21 11.23 7.78
C LYS A 321 -19.59 11.46 6.31
N ALA A 322 -18.79 12.21 5.55
CA ALA A 322 -19.05 12.44 4.14
C ALA A 322 -19.03 11.13 3.34
N VAL A 323 -18.16 10.19 3.70
CA VAL A 323 -18.10 8.85 3.08
C VAL A 323 -19.01 7.82 3.77
N GLY A 324 -19.99 8.25 4.57
CA GLY A 324 -20.98 7.39 5.20
C GLY A 324 -20.42 6.46 6.29
N GLY A 325 -19.28 6.80 6.89
CA GLY A 325 -18.62 5.98 7.91
C GLY A 325 -17.86 4.77 7.35
N VAL A 326 -17.69 4.69 6.03
CA VAL A 326 -16.90 3.66 5.36
C VAL A 326 -15.40 3.94 5.56
N GLY A 327 -14.60 2.89 5.73
CA GLY A 327 -13.14 3.02 5.85
C GLY A 327 -12.65 3.61 7.17
N GLU A 328 -11.40 4.09 7.19
CA GLU A 328 -10.80 4.76 8.34
C GLU A 328 -11.06 6.26 8.31
N PRO A 329 -11.32 6.89 9.47
CA PRO A 329 -11.41 8.35 9.55
C PRO A 329 -10.17 9.06 9.00
N ILE A 330 -8.99 8.49 9.24
CA ILE A 330 -7.73 9.08 8.79
C ILE A 330 -7.53 8.97 7.28
N GLN A 331 -7.92 7.85 6.67
CA GLN A 331 -7.86 7.68 5.23
C GLN A 331 -8.88 8.59 4.53
N ALA A 332 -10.10 8.70 5.07
CA ALA A 332 -11.10 9.65 4.57
C ALA A 332 -10.59 11.10 4.63
N TYR A 333 -9.83 11.46 5.65
CA TYR A 333 -9.20 12.78 5.74
C TYR A 333 -8.09 12.97 4.70
N CYS A 334 -7.23 11.97 4.47
CA CYS A 334 -6.26 12.02 3.37
C CYS A 334 -6.94 12.18 2.00
N ASP A 335 -8.05 11.48 1.77
CA ASP A 335 -8.85 11.59 0.55
C ASP A 335 -9.47 12.99 0.42
N LEU A 336 -9.96 13.58 1.51
CA LEU A 336 -10.45 14.97 1.53
C LEU A 336 -9.36 15.96 1.09
N LEU A 337 -8.14 15.82 1.60
CA LEU A 337 -7.02 16.69 1.25
C LEU A 337 -6.64 16.55 -0.24
N GLU A 338 -6.63 15.33 -0.78
CA GLU A 338 -6.39 15.07 -2.20
C GLU A 338 -7.46 15.70 -3.08
N VAL A 339 -8.74 15.42 -2.78
CA VAL A 339 -9.88 15.92 -3.56
C VAL A 339 -9.90 17.45 -3.55
N ARG A 340 -9.66 18.08 -2.40
CA ARG A 340 -9.55 19.54 -2.28
C ARG A 340 -8.45 20.10 -3.18
N TRP A 341 -7.28 19.46 -3.18
CA TRP A 341 -6.15 19.89 -4.02
C TRP A 341 -6.48 19.78 -5.51
N LEU A 342 -6.99 18.63 -5.97
CA LEU A 342 -7.35 18.41 -7.38
C LEU A 342 -8.46 19.35 -7.88
N LEU A 343 -9.48 19.60 -7.04
CA LEU A 343 -10.53 20.55 -7.39
C LEU A 343 -10.00 22.00 -7.44
N SER A 344 -9.10 22.36 -6.53
CA SER A 344 -8.47 23.68 -6.52
C SER A 344 -7.57 23.90 -7.73
N GLU A 345 -6.80 22.88 -8.12
CA GLU A 345 -5.96 22.92 -9.31
C GLU A 345 -6.79 23.15 -10.58
N ARG A 346 -7.93 22.46 -10.71
CA ARG A 346 -8.85 22.60 -11.84
C ARG A 346 -9.57 23.96 -11.86
N ALA A 347 -9.88 24.51 -10.69
CA ALA A 347 -10.51 25.82 -10.55
C ALA A 347 -9.52 26.98 -10.72
N GLY A 348 -8.22 26.73 -10.51
CA GLY A 348 -7.18 27.78 -10.46
C GLY A 348 -7.20 28.59 -9.16
N GLU A 349 -7.99 28.19 -8.16
CA GLU A 349 -8.13 28.84 -6.86
C GLU A 349 -8.47 27.81 -5.76
N ASP A 350 -8.27 28.17 -4.48
CA ASP A 350 -8.60 27.29 -3.36
C ASP A 350 -10.12 27.19 -3.16
N VAL A 351 -10.68 26.00 -3.38
CA VAL A 351 -12.13 25.74 -3.26
C VAL A 351 -12.59 25.49 -1.82
N GLY A 352 -11.66 25.21 -0.90
CA GLY A 352 -11.94 24.92 0.50
C GLY A 352 -12.60 23.56 0.80
N ASP A 353 -12.69 23.22 2.09
CA ASP A 353 -13.18 21.92 2.58
C ASP A 353 -14.63 21.62 2.18
N THR A 354 -15.52 22.61 2.16
CA THR A 354 -16.94 22.40 1.94
C THR A 354 -17.21 21.81 0.55
N VAL A 355 -16.50 22.31 -0.47
CA VAL A 355 -16.63 21.81 -1.85
C VAL A 355 -16.09 20.40 -1.96
N ALA A 356 -14.95 20.11 -1.33
CA ALA A 356 -14.33 18.80 -1.36
C ALA A 356 -15.14 17.74 -0.59
N LEU A 357 -15.71 18.09 0.56
CA LEU A 357 -16.62 17.23 1.33
C LEU A 357 -17.90 16.90 0.56
N ASP A 358 -18.47 17.88 -0.15
CA ASP A 358 -19.64 17.65 -1.01
C ASP A 358 -19.30 16.67 -2.14
N ALA A 359 -18.15 16.85 -2.80
CA ALA A 359 -17.67 15.94 -3.84
C ALA A 359 -17.45 14.51 -3.34
N LEU A 360 -16.88 14.34 -2.13
CA LEU A 360 -16.75 13.02 -1.49
C LEU A 360 -18.13 12.40 -1.21
N SER A 361 -19.06 13.17 -0.66
CA SER A 361 -20.39 12.66 -0.28
C SER A 361 -21.25 12.23 -1.47
N LYS A 362 -21.04 12.84 -2.64
CA LYS A 362 -21.75 12.54 -3.88
C LYS A 362 -20.99 11.56 -4.78
N SER A 363 -19.84 11.07 -4.33
CA SER A 363 -18.91 10.27 -5.15
C SER A 363 -18.54 10.95 -6.48
N SER A 364 -18.57 12.29 -6.53
CA SER A 364 -18.29 13.10 -7.73
C SER A 364 -16.84 13.60 -7.75
N VAL A 365 -15.93 12.83 -7.17
CA VAL A 365 -14.51 13.17 -7.09
C VAL A 365 -13.84 13.11 -8.48
N PRO A 366 -12.74 13.86 -8.69
CA PRO A 366 -11.95 13.81 -9.92
C PRO A 366 -11.63 12.37 -10.39
N PRO A 367 -11.64 12.07 -11.71
CA PRO A 367 -11.34 10.74 -12.25
C PRO A 367 -9.98 10.19 -11.83
N ASP A 368 -9.00 11.06 -11.67
CA ASP A 368 -7.64 10.65 -11.34
C ASP A 368 -7.42 10.52 -9.83
N SER A 369 -8.40 10.94 -9.01
CA SER A 369 -8.33 10.88 -7.55
C SER A 369 -8.31 9.45 -7.06
N ALA A 370 -7.42 9.15 -6.12
CA ALA A 370 -7.39 7.86 -5.48
C ALA A 370 -8.58 7.62 -4.53
N ALA A 371 -9.26 8.69 -4.11
CA ALA A 371 -10.54 8.61 -3.40
C ALA A 371 -11.65 7.91 -4.22
N LYS A 372 -11.56 7.78 -5.56
CA LYS A 372 -12.52 6.95 -6.32
C LYS A 372 -12.52 5.48 -5.89
N MET A 373 -11.42 5.02 -5.29
CA MET A 373 -11.32 3.67 -4.74
C MET A 373 -12.13 3.49 -3.44
N LEU A 374 -12.83 4.53 -2.94
CA LEU A 374 -13.79 4.47 -1.81
C LEU A 374 -14.81 3.33 -1.96
N VAL A 375 -15.21 2.98 -3.19
CA VAL A 375 -16.13 1.86 -3.50
C VAL A 375 -15.57 0.50 -3.04
N ALA A 376 -14.26 0.39 -2.82
CA ALA A 376 -13.62 -0.84 -2.37
C ALA A 376 -13.57 -1.00 -0.83
N GLU A 377 -13.90 0.01 -0.02
CA GLU A 377 -13.44 0.06 1.38
C GLU A 377 -14.19 -0.80 2.43
N ALA A 378 -15.12 -1.67 2.00
CA ALA A 378 -15.57 -2.76 2.88
C ALA A 378 -14.43 -3.78 3.04
N SER A 379 -13.87 -3.94 4.25
CA SER A 379 -12.78 -4.89 4.53
C SER A 379 -13.17 -6.33 4.16
N THR A 380 -12.19 -7.18 3.84
CA THR A 380 -12.39 -8.62 3.56
C THR A 380 -13.27 -9.36 4.60
N GLY A 381 -13.23 -8.95 5.87
CA GLY A 381 -14.06 -9.52 6.95
C GLY A 381 -15.50 -9.00 7.01
N GLN A 382 -15.82 -7.88 6.35
CA GLN A 382 -17.15 -7.29 6.26
C GLN A 382 -17.87 -7.61 4.93
N MET A 383 -17.16 -8.25 3.99
CA MET A 383 -17.70 -8.62 2.69
C MET A 383 -18.44 -9.96 2.77
N ARG A 384 -19.66 -10.01 2.19
CA ARG A 384 -20.39 -11.28 1.98
C ARG A 384 -19.56 -12.24 1.13
N ALA A 385 -19.69 -13.54 1.38
CA ALA A 385 -19.12 -14.56 0.51
C ALA A 385 -19.61 -14.35 -0.93
N LEU A 386 -18.69 -14.45 -1.89
CA LEU A 386 -19.00 -14.32 -3.31
C LEU A 386 -19.84 -15.54 -3.74
N SER A 387 -21.15 -15.37 -3.67
CA SER A 387 -22.12 -16.27 -4.27
C SER A 387 -22.51 -15.74 -5.65
N PRO A 388 -23.00 -16.58 -6.57
CA PRO A 388 -23.53 -16.13 -7.87
C PRO A 388 -24.55 -15.00 -7.76
N GLY A 389 -25.36 -14.96 -6.69
CA GLY A 389 -26.32 -13.87 -6.46
C GLY A 389 -25.68 -12.52 -6.07
N VAL A 390 -24.53 -12.53 -5.38
CA VAL A 390 -23.81 -11.30 -5.03
C VAL A 390 -23.08 -10.70 -6.24
N LEU A 391 -22.67 -11.54 -7.20
CA LEU A 391 -22.09 -11.08 -8.46
C LEU A 391 -23.14 -10.37 -9.33
N ALA A 392 -24.40 -10.83 -9.31
CA ALA A 392 -25.50 -10.17 -10.00
C ALA A 392 -25.94 -8.84 -9.36
N GLU A 393 -25.76 -8.66 -8.05
CA GLU A 393 -26.06 -7.40 -7.33
C GLU A 393 -24.98 -6.30 -7.56
N LEU A 394 -23.79 -6.67 -8.02
CA LEU A 394 -22.68 -5.75 -8.28
C LEU A 394 -22.68 -5.19 -9.71
N ASP A 395 -23.61 -5.65 -10.55
CA ASP A 395 -23.81 -5.16 -11.91
C ASP A 395 -24.78 -3.97 -11.86
N PRO A 396 -24.33 -2.73 -12.15
CA PRO A 396 -25.19 -1.55 -12.11
C PRO A 396 -26.22 -1.51 -13.25
N ASP A 397 -26.18 -2.45 -14.19
CA ASP A 397 -27.09 -2.50 -15.35
C ASP A 397 -28.21 -3.55 -15.24
N VAL A 398 -28.52 -4.04 -14.02
CA VAL A 398 -29.75 -4.81 -13.76
C VAL A 398 -30.86 -3.89 -13.25
N ASP A 399 -31.39 -3.08 -14.16
CA ASP A 399 -32.83 -2.77 -14.29
C ASP A 399 -33.15 -2.14 -15.67
#